data_AF-W2WZL9-F1
#
_entry.id   AF-W2WZL9-F1
#
_cell.length_a   1.000
_cell.length_b   1.000
_cell.length_c   1.000
_cell.angle_alpha   90.00
_cell.angle_beta   90.00
_cell.angle_gamma   90.00
#
_symmetry.space_group_name_H-M   'P 1'
#
loop_
_entity.id
_entity.type
_entity.pdbx_description
1 polymer ?
#
loop_
_entity_poly.entity_id
_entity_poly.type
_entity_poly.pdbx_seq_one_letter_code
_entity_poly.pdbx_strand_id
1 'polypeptide(L)'
;MESLPLALQREICSFAAAPELIPHEIDASDISHSAPNFATKLTEPSTFNLQRLARVCRAWRDVVAEFCAEHENTTVLTLQFTTGHEREQEKQIITQLSTCNVGEKLLDLRIIITPEKRALWWDLDAQTPTDQEETAASDLQQWIEWRNILKLCPNLRRLDLTGVPLHHLAMGDLLDAASTCCKHLEALILPKKEKLHADAVADNLDFVFWRLYTALERWNEVSGGLRQLTVPSRSEFDREGTSNEFLMKVQSMCPGLEYLDGWKRSYSEGTRLVASDESLCVSRDVWKIFCKSCVALREFSWVVVPFSDEFFLPFGQTTKPFLTRLQLTYNTRAPFRIRRNEYSTGGLNVLVAGCPALEHLDVVLHRLQPCDALIYPQIDEMIDPDVFNDEFFLALTANCPQLRSLRIRELGSLSNSRKGSITAVNSITDRGLAALWRAPCLTYVDIQDVRCSADAILECLSTDTSFIQRPRTRSIIFRELGVCFGDVVQHVLEDLGKVTNQDFAGSLTGSPLVISLSSRRGYVFERSWLVEMQRAFQSKFPKGELRFAVFSVKKDKDTGLRSNNSRSVEQEVVAKILARAWIKGDVLRVGRLVLYTHESALDSYVRKTLQSKTNHSSSWIVSE
;
A
#
# COMPACT_ATOMS: atom_id res chain seq x y z
N MET A 1 -25.37 36.64 -15.13
CA MET A 1 -24.96 35.28 -14.75
C MET A 1 -26.15 34.38 -14.98
N GLU A 2 -26.04 33.43 -15.90
CA GLU A 2 -27.09 32.44 -16.13
C GLU A 2 -27.29 31.62 -14.85
N SER A 3 -28.55 31.43 -14.45
CA SER A 3 -28.89 30.60 -13.30
C SER A 3 -28.46 29.16 -13.59
N LEU A 4 -27.68 28.58 -12.67
CA LEU A 4 -27.26 27.18 -12.77
C LEU A 4 -28.48 26.27 -13.05
N PRO A 5 -28.37 25.25 -13.92
CA PRO A 5 -29.46 24.32 -14.16
C PRO A 5 -29.97 23.72 -12.85
N LEU A 6 -31.29 23.64 -12.68
CA LEU A 6 -31.93 23.19 -11.44
C LEU A 6 -31.44 21.81 -10.98
N ALA A 7 -31.11 20.93 -11.93
CA ALA A 7 -30.51 19.62 -11.65
C ALA A 7 -29.14 19.75 -10.95
N LEU A 8 -28.30 20.68 -11.41
CA LEU A 8 -26.99 20.94 -10.82
C LEU A 8 -27.12 21.60 -9.44
N GLN A 9 -28.08 22.51 -9.26
CA GLN A 9 -28.36 23.13 -7.96
C GLN A 9 -28.80 22.06 -6.93
N ARG A 10 -29.61 21.08 -7.35
CA ARG A 10 -30.07 19.95 -6.53
C ARG A 10 -28.91 19.02 -6.15
N GLU A 11 -28.02 18.71 -7.08
CA GLU A 11 -26.81 17.91 -6.80
C GLU A 11 -25.88 18.60 -5.80
N ILE A 12 -25.62 19.89 -5.98
CA ILE A 12 -24.78 20.67 -5.06
C ILE A 12 -25.39 20.75 -3.65
N CYS A 13 -26.71 20.96 -3.54
CA CYS A 13 -27.40 20.95 -2.25
C CYS A 13 -27.39 19.55 -1.61
N SER A 14 -27.48 18.48 -2.41
CA SER A 14 -27.38 17.10 -1.93
C SER A 14 -26.01 16.78 -1.31
N PHE A 15 -24.94 17.31 -1.90
CA PHE A 15 -23.58 17.15 -1.40
C PHE A 15 -23.38 17.86 -0.04
N ALA A 16 -23.95 19.06 0.14
CA ALA A 16 -23.95 19.76 1.42
C ALA A 16 -24.82 19.12 2.50
N ALA A 17 -25.86 18.38 2.10
CA ALA A 17 -26.74 17.70 3.03
C ALA A 17 -26.14 16.40 3.60
N ALA A 18 -25.06 15.88 3.00
CA ALA A 18 -24.46 14.59 3.31
C ALA A 18 -24.17 14.30 4.80
N PRO A 19 -23.77 15.26 5.66
CA PRO A 19 -23.53 14.98 7.07
C PRO A 19 -24.81 14.69 7.90
N GLU A 20 -26.00 15.09 7.45
CA GLU A 20 -27.27 14.90 8.19
C GLU A 20 -28.37 14.21 7.37
N LEU A 21 -28.03 13.49 6.29
CA LEU A 21 -28.99 12.60 5.59
C LEU A 21 -29.41 11.38 6.44
N ILE A 22 -28.99 11.32 7.71
CA ILE A 22 -29.43 10.37 8.71
C ILE A 22 -30.23 11.16 9.76
N PRO A 23 -31.57 11.07 9.77
CA PRO A 23 -32.34 11.69 10.85
C PRO A 23 -32.11 10.92 12.15
N HIS A 24 -31.85 11.64 13.25
CA HIS A 24 -31.76 11.04 14.58
C HIS A 24 -33.13 10.75 15.21
N GLU A 25 -34.21 11.37 14.74
CA GLU A 25 -35.58 11.11 15.20
C GLU A 25 -36.56 11.30 14.03
N ILE A 26 -37.40 10.30 13.78
CA ILE A 26 -38.55 10.41 12.87
C ILE A 26 -39.79 10.53 13.77
N ASP A 27 -40.35 11.74 13.87
CA ASP A 27 -41.64 11.95 14.52
C ASP A 27 -42.73 11.21 13.72
N ALA A 28 -43.35 10.22 14.36
CA ALA A 28 -44.25 9.25 13.74
C ALA A 28 -45.70 9.74 13.57
N SER A 29 -45.93 11.05 13.42
CA SER A 29 -47.30 11.61 13.47
C SER A 29 -47.98 11.86 12.12
N ASP A 30 -47.28 11.81 10.98
CA ASP A 30 -47.90 12.05 9.66
C ASP A 30 -47.88 10.82 8.76
N ILE A 31 -48.71 9.83 9.09
CA ILE A 31 -49.09 8.72 8.21
C ILE A 31 -50.45 9.04 7.58
N SER A 32 -50.48 9.91 6.56
CA SER A 32 -51.57 9.88 5.57
C SER A 32 -51.19 10.61 4.27
N HIS A 33 -51.42 9.91 3.15
CA HIS A 33 -51.41 10.37 1.75
C HIS A 33 -50.08 10.81 1.10
N SER A 34 -49.63 9.97 0.16
CA SER A 34 -48.44 10.10 -0.71
C SER A 34 -47.12 10.17 0.06
N ALA A 35 -46.24 9.18 -0.16
CA ALA A 35 -44.89 9.23 0.37
C ALA A 35 -44.27 10.59 -0.03
N PRO A 36 -43.98 11.51 0.91
CA PRO A 36 -43.32 12.75 0.56
C PRO A 36 -42.00 12.31 -0.04
N ASN A 37 -41.77 12.69 -1.28
CA ASN A 37 -40.56 12.35 -2.01
C ASN A 37 -39.41 13.06 -1.27
N PHE A 38 -38.85 12.36 -0.30
CA PHE A 38 -37.90 12.86 0.72
C PHE A 38 -36.68 13.47 0.04
N ALA A 39 -36.26 12.84 -1.07
CA ALA A 39 -35.26 13.35 -1.97
C ALA A 39 -35.64 14.74 -2.52
N THR A 40 -36.86 14.97 -2.99
CA THR A 40 -37.27 16.30 -3.48
C THR A 40 -37.36 17.36 -2.37
N LYS A 41 -37.82 17.04 -1.15
CA LYS A 41 -37.87 18.04 -0.05
C LYS A 41 -36.49 18.46 0.48
N LEU A 42 -35.51 17.55 0.51
CA LEU A 42 -34.13 17.85 0.95
C LEU A 42 -33.25 18.43 -0.15
N THR A 43 -33.51 18.10 -1.41
CA THR A 43 -32.73 18.59 -2.56
C THR A 43 -33.30 19.83 -3.20
N GLU A 44 -34.54 20.23 -2.87
CA GLU A 44 -35.07 21.51 -3.34
C GLU A 44 -34.22 22.66 -2.81
N PRO A 45 -33.79 23.58 -3.70
CA PRO A 45 -33.03 24.75 -3.31
C PRO A 45 -33.90 25.67 -2.44
N SER A 46 -33.78 25.50 -1.12
CA SER A 46 -34.36 26.39 -0.11
C SER A 46 -33.27 27.32 0.45
N THR A 47 -33.67 28.47 0.98
CA THR A 47 -32.74 29.40 1.64
C THR A 47 -31.99 28.74 2.79
N PHE A 48 -32.63 27.82 3.52
CA PHE A 48 -32.01 27.03 4.58
C PHE A 48 -30.92 26.07 4.04
N ASN A 49 -31.22 25.34 2.96
CA ASN A 49 -30.26 24.41 2.33
C ASN A 49 -29.06 25.17 1.73
N LEU A 50 -29.28 26.34 1.14
CA LEU A 50 -28.22 27.20 0.62
C LEU A 50 -27.34 27.79 1.74
N GLN A 51 -27.94 28.22 2.87
CA GLN A 51 -27.19 28.67 4.04
C GLN A 51 -26.35 27.54 4.66
N ARG A 52 -26.87 26.31 4.66
CA ARG A 52 -26.18 25.12 5.16
C ARG A 52 -25.04 24.68 4.23
N LEU A 53 -25.26 24.66 2.91
CA LEU A 53 -24.18 24.54 1.91
C LEU A 53 -23.10 25.59 2.15
N ALA A 54 -23.47 26.84 2.39
CA ALA A 54 -22.52 27.89 2.72
C ALA A 54 -21.75 27.66 4.04
N ARG A 55 -22.28 26.86 4.98
CA ARG A 55 -21.57 26.44 6.21
C ARG A 55 -20.64 25.27 5.96
N VAL A 56 -21.04 24.26 5.19
CA VAL A 56 -20.18 23.13 4.80
C VAL A 56 -19.02 23.61 3.93
N CYS A 57 -19.30 24.47 2.95
CA CYS A 57 -18.27 25.11 2.14
C CYS A 57 -17.35 26.01 2.99
N ARG A 58 -17.85 26.60 4.09
CA ARG A 58 -17.01 27.32 5.06
C ARG A 58 -16.14 26.36 5.88
N ALA A 59 -16.70 25.31 6.47
CA ALA A 59 -15.93 24.33 7.23
C ALA A 59 -14.84 23.64 6.38
N TRP A 60 -15.16 23.27 5.13
CA TRP A 60 -14.15 22.77 4.18
C TRP A 60 -13.13 23.83 3.81
N ARG A 61 -13.55 25.08 3.65
CA ARG A 61 -12.63 26.19 3.43
C ARG A 61 -11.73 26.39 4.64
N ASP A 62 -12.22 26.23 5.86
CA ASP A 62 -11.44 26.39 7.09
C ASP A 62 -10.43 25.25 7.24
N VAL A 63 -10.80 24.00 6.96
CA VAL A 63 -9.88 22.83 6.94
C VAL A 63 -8.86 22.94 5.82
N VAL A 64 -9.28 23.34 4.62
CA VAL A 64 -8.35 23.58 3.50
C VAL A 64 -7.47 24.78 3.81
N ALA A 65 -7.98 25.83 4.44
CA ALA A 65 -7.20 26.97 4.91
C ALA A 65 -6.24 26.56 6.03
N GLU A 66 -6.59 25.60 6.88
CA GLU A 66 -5.71 25.02 7.90
C GLU A 66 -4.60 24.20 7.24
N PHE A 67 -4.90 23.35 6.24
CA PHE A 67 -3.89 22.65 5.46
C PHE A 67 -3.02 23.60 4.63
N CYS A 68 -3.61 24.63 4.03
CA CYS A 68 -2.87 25.66 3.31
C CYS A 68 -2.02 26.48 4.28
N ALA A 69 -2.52 26.84 5.46
CA ALA A 69 -1.75 27.53 6.50
C ALA A 69 -0.65 26.62 7.07
N GLU A 70 -0.90 25.32 7.25
CA GLU A 70 0.11 24.33 7.66
C GLU A 70 1.16 24.14 6.57
N HIS A 71 0.76 24.13 5.28
CA HIS A 71 1.66 24.10 4.12
C HIS A 71 2.43 25.41 3.92
N GLU A 72 1.81 26.56 4.21
CA GLU A 72 2.44 27.88 4.23
C GLU A 72 3.39 28.01 5.43
N ASN A 73 3.08 27.37 6.56
CA ASN A 73 3.93 27.28 7.74
C ASN A 73 5.08 26.29 7.55
N THR A 74 4.85 25.17 6.85
CA THR A 74 5.89 24.27 6.32
C THR A 74 6.33 24.78 4.97
N THR A 75 6.94 25.97 4.94
CA THR A 75 7.42 26.64 3.72
C THR A 75 8.16 25.66 2.79
N VAL A 76 7.42 25.09 1.84
CA VAL A 76 7.91 24.21 0.78
C VAL A 76 8.00 25.07 -0.48
N LEU A 77 9.16 25.07 -1.13
CA LEU A 77 9.35 25.80 -2.38
C LEU A 77 9.83 24.86 -3.46
N THR A 78 9.24 24.98 -4.65
CA THR A 78 9.72 24.31 -5.86
C THR A 78 10.36 25.32 -6.78
N LEU A 79 11.66 25.16 -7.02
CA LEU A 79 12.40 25.94 -8.01
C LEU A 79 12.39 25.20 -9.34
N GLN A 80 11.90 25.86 -10.37
CA GLN A 80 11.87 25.33 -11.73
C GLN A 80 12.86 26.11 -12.59
N PHE A 81 13.80 25.39 -13.17
CA PHE A 81 14.72 25.90 -14.16
C PHE A 81 14.39 25.32 -15.53
N THR A 82 14.50 26.14 -16.56
CA THR A 82 14.36 25.74 -17.95
C THR A 82 15.68 25.96 -18.63
N THR A 83 16.17 24.94 -19.34
CA THR A 83 17.44 25.04 -20.06
C THR A 83 17.41 26.22 -21.03
N GLY A 84 18.38 27.13 -20.96
CA GLY A 84 18.45 28.36 -21.75
C GLY A 84 17.92 29.64 -21.07
N HIS A 85 17.18 29.52 -19.96
CA HIS A 85 16.62 30.66 -19.21
C HIS A 85 17.14 30.77 -17.77
N GLU A 86 18.19 30.02 -17.44
CA GLU A 86 18.63 29.80 -16.07
C GLU A 86 19.02 31.09 -15.34
N ARG A 87 19.68 32.02 -16.04
CA ARG A 87 20.19 33.26 -15.45
C ARG A 87 19.09 34.25 -15.08
N GLU A 88 18.03 34.32 -15.88
CA GLU A 88 16.86 35.16 -15.58
C GLU A 88 16.07 34.57 -14.43
N GLN A 89 15.88 33.25 -14.44
CA GLN A 89 15.20 32.50 -13.38
C GLN A 89 15.99 32.59 -12.07
N GLU A 90 17.32 32.49 -12.08
CA GLU A 90 18.17 32.67 -10.90
C GLU A 90 17.94 34.04 -10.25
N LYS A 91 17.96 35.13 -11.03
CA LYS A 91 17.72 36.48 -10.49
C LYS A 91 16.33 36.63 -9.87
N GLN A 92 15.31 36.07 -10.53
CA GLN A 92 13.93 36.08 -10.02
C GLN A 92 13.83 35.29 -8.70
N ILE A 93 14.45 34.12 -8.63
CA ILE A 93 14.46 33.25 -7.45
C ILE A 93 15.20 33.92 -6.29
N ILE A 94 16.38 34.52 -6.54
CA ILE A 94 17.13 35.24 -5.51
C ILE A 94 16.30 36.40 -4.96
N THR A 95 15.60 37.14 -5.84
CA THR A 95 14.72 38.23 -5.42
C THR A 95 13.56 37.70 -4.56
N GLN A 96 12.96 36.57 -4.96
CA GLN A 96 11.88 35.93 -4.21
C GLN A 96 12.34 35.44 -2.84
N LEU A 97 13.50 34.79 -2.74
CA LEU A 97 14.03 34.23 -1.49
C LEU A 97 14.48 35.33 -0.50
N SER A 98 15.00 36.44 -1.01
CA SER A 98 15.40 37.59 -0.20
C SER A 98 14.24 38.46 0.25
N THR A 99 13.13 38.48 -0.51
CA THR A 99 11.93 39.23 -0.14
C THR A 99 11.31 38.63 1.13
N CYS A 100 11.06 39.46 2.15
CA CYS A 100 10.41 39.07 3.41
C CYS A 100 11.07 37.90 4.18
N ASN A 101 12.38 37.67 3.98
CA ASN A 101 13.14 36.54 4.55
C ASN A 101 12.48 35.17 4.32
N VAL A 102 11.85 34.98 3.15
CA VAL A 102 11.22 33.70 2.79
C VAL A 102 12.25 32.56 2.80
N GLY A 103 13.47 32.81 2.32
CA GLY A 103 14.53 31.81 2.32
C GLY A 103 14.93 31.32 3.72
N GLU A 104 14.99 32.20 4.73
CA GLU A 104 15.33 31.81 6.10
C GLU A 104 14.28 30.91 6.75
N LYS A 105 13.01 31.07 6.35
CA LYS A 105 11.91 30.24 6.84
C LYS A 105 11.86 28.88 6.14
N LEU A 106 12.43 28.78 4.93
CA LEU A 106 12.36 27.61 4.07
C LEU A 106 12.90 26.35 4.74
N LEU A 107 12.07 25.30 4.78
CA LEU A 107 12.42 24.00 5.38
C LEU A 107 12.51 22.89 4.34
N ASP A 108 11.73 22.95 3.26
CA ASP A 108 11.72 21.96 2.18
C ASP A 108 11.90 22.65 0.83
N LEU A 109 12.88 22.19 0.06
CA LEU A 109 13.25 22.74 -1.23
C LEU A 109 13.27 21.61 -2.25
N ARG A 110 12.48 21.78 -3.31
CA ARG A 110 12.49 20.92 -4.48
C ARG A 110 13.07 21.64 -5.67
N ILE A 111 14.00 21.01 -6.38
CA ILE A 111 14.63 21.57 -7.57
C ILE A 111 14.26 20.71 -8.77
N ILE A 112 13.79 21.37 -9.83
CA ILE A 112 13.42 20.74 -11.10
C ILE A 112 14.15 21.47 -12.22
N ILE A 113 14.88 20.73 -13.04
CA ILE A 113 15.52 21.24 -14.26
C ILE A 113 14.84 20.58 -15.44
N THR A 114 14.09 21.38 -16.20
CA THR A 114 13.36 20.93 -17.38
C THR A 114 14.19 21.22 -18.64
N PRO A 115 14.41 20.22 -19.50
CA PRO A 115 14.94 20.50 -20.83
C PRO A 115 13.91 21.31 -21.60
N GLU A 116 14.37 22.34 -22.32
CA GLU A 116 13.49 23.08 -23.22
C GLU A 116 12.92 22.10 -24.26
N LYS A 117 11.60 22.18 -24.53
CA LYS A 117 11.03 21.49 -25.69
C LYS A 117 11.57 22.17 -26.93
N ARG A 118 12.76 21.78 -27.38
CA ARG A 118 13.21 22.14 -28.73
C ARG A 118 12.19 21.56 -29.70
N ALA A 119 11.61 22.44 -30.53
CA ALA A 119 10.90 22.00 -31.72
C ALA A 119 11.85 21.07 -32.49
N LEU A 120 11.36 19.88 -32.83
CA LEU A 120 12.17 18.91 -33.54
C LEU A 120 12.52 19.53 -34.90
N TRP A 121 13.71 19.25 -35.43
CA TRP A 121 14.24 19.87 -36.66
C TRP A 121 13.37 19.68 -37.92
N TRP A 122 12.33 18.85 -37.87
CA TRP A 122 11.31 18.73 -38.92
C TRP A 122 10.09 19.65 -38.75
N ASP A 123 9.98 20.36 -37.63
CA ASP A 123 9.02 21.45 -37.39
C ASP A 123 9.62 22.84 -37.77
N LEU A 124 10.86 22.86 -38.29
CA LEU A 124 11.64 24.05 -38.66
C LEU A 124 11.75 24.25 -40.18
N ASP A 125 10.73 23.89 -40.95
CA ASP A 125 10.59 24.43 -42.29
C ASP A 125 10.07 25.87 -42.20
N ALA A 126 10.91 26.82 -42.62
CA ALA A 126 10.70 28.27 -42.74
C ALA A 126 11.13 29.14 -41.56
N GLN A 127 12.44 29.19 -41.27
CA GLN A 127 13.13 30.47 -41.10
C GLN A 127 14.66 30.29 -41.22
N THR A 128 15.28 31.11 -42.07
CA THR A 128 16.71 31.14 -42.34
C THR A 128 17.52 31.55 -41.10
N PRO A 129 18.62 30.88 -40.76
CA PRO A 129 19.49 31.28 -39.67
C PRO A 129 20.17 32.61 -40.01
N THR A 130 20.01 33.61 -39.14
CA THR A 130 20.81 34.84 -39.17
C THR A 130 22.10 34.63 -38.37
N ASP A 131 23.22 35.16 -38.86
CA ASP A 131 24.61 35.06 -38.34
C ASP A 131 24.85 35.49 -36.87
N GLN A 132 23.79 35.71 -36.08
CA GLN A 132 23.84 35.93 -34.63
C GLN A 132 23.82 34.63 -33.81
N GLU A 133 23.51 33.47 -34.41
CA GLU A 133 23.43 32.19 -33.69
C GLU A 133 24.81 31.54 -33.42
N GLU A 134 25.84 31.85 -34.22
CA GLU A 134 27.19 31.31 -34.00
C GLU A 134 27.93 31.96 -32.81
N THR A 135 27.50 33.15 -32.37
CA THR A 135 27.98 33.73 -31.11
C THR A 135 27.19 33.24 -29.88
N ALA A 136 25.94 32.81 -30.07
CA ALA A 136 25.12 32.24 -28.99
C ALA A 136 25.57 30.82 -28.58
N ALA A 137 26.21 30.07 -29.48
CA ALA A 137 26.73 28.73 -29.17
C ALA A 137 27.86 28.74 -28.12
N SER A 138 28.60 29.85 -27.98
CA SER A 138 29.64 30.02 -26.96
C SER A 138 29.10 30.53 -25.62
N ASP A 139 27.87 31.02 -25.56
CA ASP A 139 27.23 31.55 -24.33
C ASP A 139 26.33 30.50 -23.62
N LEU A 140 26.18 29.30 -24.18
CA LEU A 140 25.44 28.16 -23.60
C LEU A 140 26.13 27.52 -22.37
N GLN A 141 27.17 28.17 -21.81
CA GLN A 141 27.96 27.72 -20.66
C GLN A 141 27.78 28.58 -19.40
N GLN A 142 26.66 29.28 -19.23
CA GLN A 142 26.43 30.05 -18.00
C GLN A 142 25.65 29.22 -16.96
N TRP A 143 26.43 28.59 -16.07
CA TRP A 143 25.95 27.76 -14.97
C TRP A 143 25.25 28.57 -13.87
N ILE A 144 24.20 27.98 -13.28
CA ILE A 144 23.52 28.51 -12.09
C ILE A 144 24.50 28.52 -10.92
N GLU A 145 24.70 29.67 -10.29
CA GLU A 145 25.53 29.79 -9.09
C GLU A 145 24.75 29.34 -7.85
N TRP A 146 24.63 28.02 -7.64
CA TRP A 146 23.82 27.41 -6.57
C TRP A 146 24.15 27.94 -5.17
N ARG A 147 25.40 28.38 -4.93
CA ARG A 147 25.80 29.00 -3.67
C ARG A 147 25.03 30.30 -3.39
N ASN A 148 24.66 31.07 -4.41
CA ASN A 148 23.91 32.31 -4.23
C ASN A 148 22.48 32.03 -3.77
N ILE A 149 21.87 30.97 -4.31
CA ILE A 149 20.51 30.54 -3.94
C ILE A 149 20.51 29.90 -2.55
N LEU A 150 21.36 28.90 -2.33
CA LEU A 150 21.31 28.08 -1.10
C LEU A 150 21.82 28.82 0.15
N LYS A 151 22.65 29.87 0.00
CA LYS A 151 22.99 30.78 1.11
C LYS A 151 21.76 31.47 1.70
N LEU A 152 20.72 31.69 0.90
CA LEU A 152 19.47 32.31 1.36
C LEU A 152 18.58 31.31 2.10
N CYS A 153 18.88 30.01 2.08
CA CYS A 153 18.10 28.94 2.68
C CYS A 153 18.89 28.19 3.79
N PRO A 154 19.38 28.87 4.85
CA PRO A 154 20.25 28.26 5.84
C PRO A 154 19.56 27.19 6.73
N ASN A 155 18.25 27.31 6.93
CA ASN A 155 17.45 26.43 7.81
C ASN A 155 16.83 25.24 7.08
N LEU A 156 17.25 24.99 5.83
CA LEU A 156 16.71 23.92 5.01
C LEU A 156 16.92 22.56 5.68
N ARG A 157 15.83 21.80 5.81
CA ARG A 157 15.82 20.45 6.38
C ARG A 157 15.68 19.36 5.33
N ARG A 158 15.06 19.65 4.19
CA ARG A 158 14.81 18.67 3.13
C ARG A 158 15.16 19.24 1.77
N LEU A 159 15.92 18.46 1.01
CA LEU A 159 16.32 18.77 -0.35
C LEU A 159 15.89 17.65 -1.30
N ASP A 160 14.94 17.95 -2.18
CA ASP A 160 14.42 17.04 -3.19
C ASP A 160 14.99 17.38 -4.59
N LEU A 161 15.85 16.51 -5.10
CA LEU A 161 16.51 16.62 -6.40
C LEU A 161 15.91 15.68 -7.44
N THR A 162 14.72 15.13 -7.21
CA THR A 162 14.11 14.20 -8.17
C THR A 162 13.81 14.78 -9.53
N GLY A 163 13.71 16.11 -9.62
CA GLY A 163 13.53 16.82 -10.89
C GLY A 163 14.84 17.21 -11.58
N VAL A 164 16.01 16.84 -11.03
CA VAL A 164 17.32 17.10 -11.66
C VAL A 164 17.85 15.78 -12.22
N PRO A 165 18.14 15.66 -13.53
CA PRO A 165 18.68 14.42 -14.08
C PRO A 165 20.01 14.03 -13.41
N LEU A 166 20.23 12.74 -13.15
CA LEU A 166 21.43 12.27 -12.43
C LEU A 166 22.74 12.54 -13.20
N HIS A 167 22.67 12.58 -14.53
CA HIS A 167 23.79 12.94 -15.41
C HIS A 167 23.96 14.45 -15.60
N HIS A 168 23.09 15.27 -15.00
CA HIS A 168 23.17 16.72 -15.15
C HIS A 168 24.43 17.25 -14.47
N LEU A 169 25.22 18.06 -15.19
CA LEU A 169 26.51 18.59 -14.72
C LEU A 169 26.39 19.34 -13.39
N ALA A 170 25.29 20.07 -13.19
CA ALA A 170 25.01 20.81 -11.96
C ALA A 170 24.82 19.94 -10.69
N MET A 171 24.62 18.62 -10.81
CA MET A 171 24.34 17.76 -9.65
C MET A 171 25.46 17.84 -8.60
N GLY A 172 26.72 17.80 -9.04
CA GLY A 172 27.87 17.88 -8.14
C GLY A 172 27.98 19.23 -7.43
N ASP A 173 27.80 20.33 -8.17
CA ASP A 173 27.88 21.68 -7.62
C ASP A 173 26.73 21.99 -6.67
N LEU A 174 25.54 21.45 -6.94
CA LEU A 174 24.37 21.56 -6.08
C LEU A 174 24.62 20.84 -4.74
N LEU A 175 25.16 19.62 -4.75
CA LEU A 175 25.53 18.89 -3.53
C LEU A 175 26.62 19.62 -2.72
N ASP A 176 27.63 20.18 -3.40
CA ASP A 176 28.69 20.97 -2.75
C ASP A 176 28.14 22.27 -2.12
N ALA A 177 27.28 22.98 -2.85
CA ALA A 177 26.65 24.20 -2.37
C ALA A 177 25.68 23.92 -1.21
N ALA A 178 24.87 22.86 -1.30
CA ALA A 178 23.94 22.45 -0.26
C ALA A 178 24.66 22.06 1.03
N SER A 179 25.72 21.26 0.94
CA SER A 179 26.51 20.88 2.12
C SER A 179 27.25 22.04 2.78
N THR A 180 27.56 23.09 2.02
CA THR A 180 28.22 24.30 2.56
C THR A 180 27.22 25.26 3.22
N CYS A 181 26.05 25.45 2.61
CA CYS A 181 25.11 26.49 3.00
C CYS A 181 24.00 25.98 3.94
N CYS A 182 23.49 24.78 3.70
CA CYS A 182 22.36 24.18 4.41
C CYS A 182 22.88 23.16 5.44
N LYS A 183 23.32 23.66 6.60
CA LYS A 183 24.05 22.87 7.60
C LYS A 183 23.20 21.88 8.41
N HIS A 184 21.89 22.13 8.47
CA HIS A 184 20.93 21.34 9.27
C HIS A 184 20.03 20.47 8.39
N LEU A 185 20.55 20.03 7.25
CA LEU A 185 19.80 19.16 6.35
C LEU A 185 19.54 17.81 7.04
N GLU A 186 18.29 17.38 7.06
CA GLU A 186 17.87 16.10 7.63
C GLU A 186 17.53 15.06 6.54
N ALA A 187 17.12 15.51 5.35
CA ALA A 187 16.65 14.65 4.27
C ALA A 187 17.23 15.06 2.91
N LEU A 188 17.84 14.10 2.20
CA LEU A 188 18.28 14.26 0.81
C LEU A 188 17.63 13.21 -0.08
N ILE A 189 17.06 13.65 -1.20
CA ILE A 189 16.41 12.78 -2.17
C ILE A 189 17.04 12.94 -3.55
N LEU A 190 17.74 11.91 -4.00
CA LEU A 190 18.36 11.88 -5.32
C LEU A 190 17.41 11.35 -6.40
N PRO A 191 17.62 11.77 -7.66
CA PRO A 191 16.85 11.27 -8.80
C PRO A 191 17.14 9.79 -9.08
N LYS A 192 16.20 9.15 -9.77
CA LYS A 192 16.38 7.82 -10.33
C LYS A 192 17.13 7.90 -11.66
N LYS A 193 17.98 6.91 -11.97
CA LYS A 193 18.63 6.77 -13.29
C LYS A 193 17.59 6.72 -14.41
N GLU A 194 17.79 7.56 -15.42
CA GLU A 194 16.98 7.57 -16.63
C GLU A 194 17.46 6.49 -17.60
N LYS A 195 16.53 5.72 -18.16
CA LYS A 195 16.86 4.65 -19.12
C LYS A 195 17.34 5.18 -20.47
N LEU A 196 16.85 6.37 -20.87
CA LEU A 196 17.16 6.98 -22.16
C LEU A 196 18.61 7.50 -22.23
N HIS A 197 19.21 7.83 -21.09
CA HIS A 197 20.55 8.41 -20.98
C HIS A 197 21.47 7.54 -20.11
N ALA A 198 21.37 6.21 -20.26
CA ALA A 198 22.08 5.26 -19.41
C ALA A 198 23.60 5.43 -19.46
N ASP A 199 24.16 5.72 -20.64
CA ASP A 199 25.60 5.91 -20.85
C ASP A 199 26.09 7.21 -20.20
N ALA A 200 25.41 8.34 -20.43
CA ALA A 200 25.74 9.62 -19.80
C ALA A 200 25.61 9.56 -18.26
N VAL A 201 24.64 8.79 -17.73
CA VAL A 201 24.54 8.55 -16.29
C VAL A 201 25.72 7.72 -15.79
N ALA A 202 26.13 6.68 -16.52
CA ALA A 202 27.28 5.87 -16.15
C ALA A 202 28.55 6.71 -16.02
N ASP A 203 28.81 7.60 -16.98
CA ASP A 203 30.02 8.43 -16.99
C ASP A 203 30.06 9.46 -15.86
N ASN A 204 28.90 9.95 -15.40
CA ASN A 204 28.81 10.99 -14.35
C ASN A 204 28.62 10.43 -12.92
N LEU A 205 28.25 9.15 -12.78
CA LEU A 205 27.86 8.56 -11.49
C LEU A 205 28.97 8.66 -10.45
N ASP A 206 30.21 8.32 -10.80
CA ASP A 206 31.33 8.32 -9.86
C ASP A 206 31.61 9.73 -9.31
N PHE A 207 31.51 10.75 -10.17
CA PHE A 207 31.64 12.15 -9.77
C PHE A 207 30.52 12.57 -8.81
N VAL A 208 29.27 12.21 -9.11
CA VAL A 208 28.12 12.51 -8.24
C VAL A 208 28.25 11.82 -6.88
N PHE A 209 28.68 10.56 -6.83
CA PHE A 209 28.86 9.82 -5.58
C PHE A 209 30.02 10.36 -4.76
N TRP A 210 31.12 10.75 -5.39
CA TRP A 210 32.20 11.45 -4.70
C TRP A 210 31.69 12.73 -4.03
N ARG A 211 30.93 13.56 -4.75
CA ARG A 211 30.31 14.79 -4.21
C ARG A 211 29.29 14.50 -3.12
N LEU A 212 28.49 13.45 -3.26
CA LEU A 212 27.56 12.99 -2.24
C LEU A 212 28.29 12.64 -0.95
N TYR A 213 29.36 11.83 -1.00
CA TYR A 213 30.09 11.44 0.19
C TYR A 213 30.77 12.62 0.89
N THR A 214 31.34 13.56 0.13
CA THR A 214 31.86 14.81 0.71
C THR A 214 30.75 15.64 1.36
N ALA A 215 29.56 15.69 0.76
CA ALA A 215 28.42 16.39 1.34
C ALA A 215 27.93 15.73 2.65
N LEU A 216 27.82 14.40 2.66
CA LEU A 216 27.44 13.61 3.85
C LEU A 216 28.44 13.81 5.00
N GLU A 217 29.75 13.83 4.72
CA GLU A 217 30.79 14.08 5.71
C GLU A 217 30.60 15.44 6.39
N ARG A 218 30.38 16.50 5.61
CA ARG A 218 30.13 17.86 6.14
C ARG A 218 28.86 17.93 6.98
N TRP A 219 27.76 17.30 6.54
CA TRP A 219 26.53 17.26 7.34
C TRP A 219 26.71 16.44 8.62
N ASN A 220 27.51 15.38 8.58
CA ASN A 220 27.84 14.59 9.76
C ASN A 220 28.57 15.42 10.82
N GLU A 221 29.59 16.16 10.42
CA GLU A 221 30.39 17.00 11.32
C GLU A 221 29.56 18.07 12.04
N VAL A 222 28.54 18.63 11.37
CA VAL A 222 27.76 19.74 11.92
C VAL A 222 26.47 19.29 12.62
N SER A 223 25.77 18.31 12.07
CA SER A 223 24.41 17.95 12.49
C SER A 223 24.25 16.49 12.95
N GLY A 224 25.32 15.69 12.89
CA GLY A 224 25.27 14.25 13.18
C GLY A 224 24.73 13.40 12.02
N GLY A 225 24.63 13.99 10.83
CA GLY A 225 24.31 13.31 9.59
C GLY A 225 22.82 13.34 9.24
N LEU A 226 22.49 12.81 8.07
CA LEU A 226 21.11 12.80 7.58
C LEU A 226 20.26 11.76 8.31
N ARG A 227 18.96 12.07 8.48
CA ARG A 227 17.92 11.16 8.99
C ARG A 227 17.20 10.43 7.85
N GLN A 228 17.13 11.00 6.66
CA GLN A 228 16.61 10.35 5.45
C GLN A 228 17.57 10.49 4.28
N LEU A 229 17.83 9.38 3.60
CA LEU A 229 18.64 9.34 2.40
C LEU A 229 17.98 8.44 1.34
N THR A 230 17.57 9.05 0.23
CA THR A 230 16.99 8.32 -0.92
C THR A 230 18.00 8.30 -2.06
N VAL A 231 18.58 7.13 -2.35
CA VAL A 231 19.53 6.93 -3.46
C VAL A 231 19.07 5.75 -4.33
N PRO A 232 18.20 5.99 -5.34
CA PRO A 232 17.56 4.92 -6.09
C PRO A 232 18.47 4.21 -7.11
N SER A 233 19.68 4.71 -7.36
CA SER A 233 20.52 4.24 -8.46
C SER A 233 22.01 4.32 -8.10
N ARG A 234 22.75 3.28 -8.48
CA ARG A 234 24.20 3.10 -8.26
C ARG A 234 24.84 2.52 -9.54
N SER A 235 26.16 2.44 -9.58
CA SER A 235 26.88 1.83 -10.71
C SER A 235 26.46 0.37 -10.93
N GLU A 236 26.21 0.01 -12.18
CA GLU A 236 25.86 -1.35 -12.57
C GLU A 236 27.09 -2.19 -12.94
N PHE A 237 28.24 -1.55 -13.19
CA PHE A 237 29.48 -2.21 -13.58
C PHE A 237 30.15 -2.93 -12.40
N ASP A 238 30.23 -2.25 -11.25
CA ASP A 238 30.72 -2.80 -9.99
C ASP A 238 29.64 -2.70 -8.92
N ARG A 239 28.62 -3.56 -9.03
CA ARG A 239 27.48 -3.56 -8.10
C ARG A 239 27.90 -3.84 -6.67
N GLU A 240 28.87 -4.73 -6.47
CA GLU A 240 29.31 -5.11 -5.14
C GLU A 240 30.19 -4.04 -4.49
N GLY A 241 31.22 -3.57 -5.19
CA GLY A 241 32.12 -2.53 -4.66
C GLY A 241 31.37 -1.25 -4.35
N THR A 242 30.52 -0.76 -5.26
CA THR A 242 29.76 0.48 -5.02
C THR A 242 28.70 0.33 -3.94
N SER A 243 28.05 -0.83 -3.79
CA SER A 243 27.10 -1.06 -2.69
C SER A 243 27.81 -1.17 -1.33
N ASN A 244 28.96 -1.84 -1.29
CA ASN A 244 29.79 -1.96 -0.09
C ASN A 244 30.31 -0.59 0.36
N GLU A 245 30.88 0.18 -0.55
CA GLU A 245 31.33 1.54 -0.27
C GLU A 245 30.17 2.40 0.24
N PHE A 246 29.03 2.38 -0.46
CA PHE A 246 27.85 3.15 -0.08
C PHE A 246 27.39 2.85 1.35
N LEU A 247 27.21 1.56 1.72
CA LEU A 247 26.77 1.24 3.08
C LEU A 247 27.82 1.57 4.14
N MET A 248 29.11 1.44 3.85
CA MET A 248 30.19 1.84 4.76
C MET A 248 30.22 3.37 4.99
N LYS A 249 29.99 4.16 3.93
CA LYS A 249 29.88 5.62 4.02
C LYS A 249 28.62 6.04 4.78
N VAL A 250 27.47 5.45 4.48
CA VAL A 250 26.22 5.70 5.21
C VAL A 250 26.36 5.35 6.69
N GLN A 251 26.97 4.21 7.01
CA GLN A 251 27.19 3.77 8.40
C GLN A 251 28.09 4.75 9.18
N SER A 252 29.10 5.33 8.56
CA SER A 252 30.03 6.26 9.22
C SER A 252 29.54 7.71 9.24
N MET A 253 28.80 8.15 8.21
CA MET A 253 28.39 9.54 8.01
C MET A 253 26.93 9.84 8.36
N CYS A 254 26.09 8.82 8.52
CA CYS A 254 24.67 8.97 8.86
C CYS A 254 24.25 8.01 10.00
N PRO A 255 24.85 8.12 11.20
CA PRO A 255 24.56 7.21 12.31
C PRO A 255 23.11 7.27 12.81
N GLY A 256 22.43 8.40 12.61
CA GLY A 256 21.02 8.62 12.97
C GLY A 256 20.01 8.30 11.87
N LEU A 257 20.40 7.54 10.83
CA LEU A 257 19.54 7.31 9.66
C LEU A 257 18.25 6.54 10.03
N GLU A 258 17.11 7.18 9.76
CA GLU A 258 15.77 6.64 9.97
C GLU A 258 15.17 6.03 8.70
N TYR A 259 15.55 6.56 7.53
CA TYR A 259 15.02 6.13 6.24
C TYR A 259 16.12 5.97 5.19
N LEU A 260 16.29 4.73 4.73
CA LEU A 260 17.06 4.38 3.53
C LEU A 260 16.07 3.85 2.48
N ASP A 261 15.46 4.75 1.70
CA ASP A 261 14.23 4.48 0.97
C ASP A 261 14.31 4.72 -0.55
N GLY A 262 15.52 4.62 -1.12
CA GLY A 262 15.75 4.66 -2.57
C GLY A 262 14.81 3.72 -3.34
N TRP A 263 14.55 2.55 -2.78
CA TRP A 263 13.75 1.50 -3.36
C TRP A 263 12.34 1.94 -3.65
N LYS A 264 11.75 2.86 -2.86
CA LYS A 264 10.39 3.37 -3.12
C LYS A 264 10.26 4.06 -4.47
N ARG A 265 11.34 4.67 -4.97
CA ARG A 265 11.37 5.34 -6.28
C ARG A 265 11.54 4.36 -7.43
N SER A 266 12.17 3.22 -7.18
CA SER A 266 12.40 2.18 -8.19
C SER A 266 11.43 1.00 -8.10
N TYR A 267 10.64 0.92 -7.02
CA TYR A 267 9.70 -0.15 -6.75
C TYR A 267 8.57 -0.13 -7.77
N SER A 268 8.37 -1.29 -8.36
CA SER A 268 7.27 -1.55 -9.28
C SER A 268 6.69 -2.91 -8.96
N GLU A 269 5.39 -2.90 -8.70
CA GLU A 269 4.62 -4.12 -8.51
C GLU A 269 3.80 -4.37 -9.77
N GLY A 270 4.20 -5.38 -10.53
CA GLY A 270 3.42 -5.85 -11.67
C GLY A 270 2.39 -6.89 -11.24
N THR A 271 1.55 -7.32 -12.19
CA THR A 271 0.54 -8.37 -11.95
C THR A 271 1.13 -9.70 -11.47
N ARG A 272 2.41 -9.96 -11.73
CA ARG A 272 3.08 -11.24 -11.43
C ARG A 272 4.36 -11.10 -10.59
N LEU A 273 5.08 -9.98 -10.71
CA LEU A 273 6.44 -9.84 -10.21
C LEU A 273 6.64 -8.48 -9.55
N VAL A 274 7.49 -8.47 -8.53
CA VAL A 274 8.02 -7.24 -7.93
C VAL A 274 9.39 -6.98 -8.55
N ALA A 275 9.60 -5.75 -8.99
CA ALA A 275 10.87 -5.30 -9.51
C ALA A 275 11.29 -3.99 -8.86
N SER A 276 12.56 -3.90 -8.47
CA SER A 276 13.22 -2.68 -8.06
C SER A 276 14.54 -2.57 -8.79
N ASP A 277 14.84 -1.38 -9.31
CA ASP A 277 16.15 -1.09 -9.91
C ASP A 277 17.22 -0.89 -8.81
N GLU A 278 16.83 -0.46 -7.61
CA GLU A 278 17.75 -0.49 -6.46
C GLU A 278 17.98 -1.94 -5.99
N SER A 279 19.26 -2.30 -5.88
CA SER A 279 19.75 -3.53 -5.23
C SER A 279 21.01 -3.21 -4.43
N LEU A 280 21.09 -3.70 -3.19
CA LEU A 280 22.25 -3.60 -2.30
C LEU A 280 23.02 -4.92 -2.38
N CYS A 281 23.90 -5.01 -3.37
CA CYS A 281 24.76 -6.18 -3.57
C CYS A 281 25.93 -6.13 -2.59
N VAL A 282 25.69 -6.32 -1.31
CA VAL A 282 26.73 -6.13 -0.29
C VAL A 282 27.31 -7.45 0.18
N SER A 283 28.59 -7.40 0.55
CA SER A 283 29.25 -8.52 1.22
C SER A 283 28.62 -8.73 2.60
N ARG A 284 28.71 -9.96 3.10
CA ARG A 284 28.13 -10.35 4.40
C ARG A 284 28.73 -9.54 5.55
N ASP A 285 30.01 -9.16 5.46
CA ASP A 285 30.69 -8.43 6.51
C ASP A 285 30.24 -6.96 6.56
N VAL A 286 30.09 -6.32 5.40
CA VAL A 286 29.53 -4.95 5.33
C VAL A 286 28.08 -4.95 5.80
N TRP A 287 27.28 -5.95 5.41
CA TRP A 287 25.90 -6.08 5.90
C TRP A 287 25.81 -6.19 7.42
N LYS A 288 26.66 -7.02 8.05
CA LYS A 288 26.73 -7.14 9.51
C LYS A 288 27.09 -5.82 10.19
N ILE A 289 28.04 -5.07 9.63
CA ILE A 289 28.43 -3.75 10.15
C ILE A 289 27.26 -2.77 10.05
N PHE A 290 26.61 -2.71 8.87
CA PHE A 290 25.44 -1.87 8.66
C PHE A 290 24.33 -2.21 9.66
N CYS A 291 23.97 -3.49 9.81
CA CYS A 291 22.94 -3.95 10.74
C CYS A 291 23.20 -3.51 12.19
N LYS A 292 24.45 -3.51 12.64
CA LYS A 292 24.79 -3.04 13.99
C LYS A 292 24.58 -1.54 14.17
N SER A 293 24.80 -0.75 13.11
CA SER A 293 24.70 0.71 13.15
C SER A 293 23.28 1.25 12.94
N CYS A 294 22.45 0.58 12.13
CA CYS A 294 21.16 1.10 11.65
C CYS A 294 20.02 0.89 12.68
N VAL A 295 20.20 1.35 13.92
CA VAL A 295 19.21 1.16 15.00
C VAL A 295 18.04 2.15 14.93
N ALA A 296 18.23 3.30 14.26
CA ALA A 296 17.22 4.34 14.12
C ALA A 296 16.21 4.08 12.97
N LEU A 297 16.40 3.01 12.18
CA LEU A 297 15.55 2.70 11.03
C LEU A 297 14.08 2.56 11.43
N ARG A 298 13.22 3.22 10.65
CA ARG A 298 11.76 3.20 10.84
C ARG A 298 11.03 2.30 9.85
N GLU A 299 11.64 2.06 8.69
CA GLU A 299 11.06 1.30 7.61
C GLU A 299 12.15 0.59 6.80
N PHE A 300 11.89 -0.66 6.41
CA PHE A 300 12.80 -1.42 5.57
C PHE A 300 12.03 -2.39 4.65
N SER A 301 12.53 -2.60 3.43
CA SER A 301 11.99 -3.58 2.49
C SER A 301 13.09 -4.54 2.04
N TRP A 302 12.80 -5.84 2.10
CA TRP A 302 13.71 -6.89 1.62
C TRP A 302 13.88 -6.90 0.09
N VAL A 303 13.15 -6.05 -0.64
CA VAL A 303 13.29 -5.93 -2.11
C VAL A 303 14.72 -5.52 -2.55
N VAL A 304 15.52 -4.92 -1.66
CA VAL A 304 16.87 -4.46 -2.00
C VAL A 304 17.98 -5.41 -1.61
N VAL A 305 17.73 -6.44 -0.79
CA VAL A 305 18.76 -7.35 -0.27
C VAL A 305 18.39 -8.81 -0.51
N PRO A 306 19.36 -9.75 -0.49
CA PRO A 306 19.06 -11.16 -0.58
C PRO A 306 18.08 -11.64 0.51
N PHE A 307 17.10 -12.44 0.11
CA PHE A 307 16.17 -13.10 1.01
C PHE A 307 16.81 -14.40 1.53
N SER A 308 17.63 -14.29 2.57
CA SER A 308 18.33 -15.42 3.18
C SER A 308 18.60 -15.22 4.68
N ASP A 309 18.78 -16.32 5.39
CA ASP A 309 19.11 -16.35 6.82
C ASP A 309 20.41 -15.60 7.11
N GLU A 310 21.36 -15.59 6.17
CA GLU A 310 22.61 -14.83 6.29
C GLU A 310 22.38 -13.32 6.38
N PHE A 311 21.25 -12.83 5.86
CA PHE A 311 20.84 -11.44 5.96
C PHE A 311 19.84 -11.22 7.10
N PHE A 312 18.93 -12.17 7.36
CA PHE A 312 17.98 -12.10 8.48
C PHE A 312 18.68 -12.10 9.84
N LEU A 313 19.65 -12.99 10.04
CA LEU A 313 20.29 -13.19 11.34
C LEU A 313 21.02 -11.93 11.83
N PRO A 314 21.93 -11.29 11.06
CA PRO A 314 22.59 -10.07 11.51
C PRO A 314 21.62 -8.90 11.76
N PHE A 315 20.57 -8.80 10.93
CA PHE A 315 19.57 -7.75 11.06
C PHE A 315 18.75 -7.93 12.33
N GLY A 316 18.30 -9.16 12.62
CA GLY A 316 17.49 -9.49 13.79
C GLY A 316 18.27 -9.57 15.11
N GLN A 317 19.57 -9.88 15.06
CA GLN A 317 20.45 -9.93 16.25
C GLN A 317 20.67 -8.56 16.90
N THR A 318 20.52 -7.47 16.13
CA THR A 318 20.58 -6.11 16.66
C THR A 318 19.16 -5.58 16.72
N THR A 319 18.68 -5.14 17.88
CA THR A 319 17.32 -4.60 18.02
C THR A 319 17.14 -3.30 17.24
N LYS A 320 16.03 -3.17 16.51
CA LYS A 320 15.60 -2.00 15.74
C LYS A 320 14.38 -1.41 16.44
N PRO A 321 14.58 -0.61 17.51
CA PRO A 321 13.51 -0.18 18.40
C PRO A 321 12.48 0.76 17.77
N PHE A 322 12.76 1.33 16.59
CA PHE A 322 11.88 2.28 15.92
C PHE A 322 11.31 1.76 14.60
N LEU A 323 11.62 0.52 14.21
CA LEU A 323 11.18 -0.05 12.94
C LEU A 323 9.71 -0.44 13.02
N THR A 324 8.87 0.34 12.36
CA THR A 324 7.40 0.20 12.39
C THR A 324 6.86 -0.48 11.13
N ARG A 325 7.60 -0.46 10.02
CA ARG A 325 7.17 -1.02 8.73
C ARG A 325 8.23 -1.95 8.16
N LEU A 326 7.84 -3.19 7.89
CA LEU A 326 8.69 -4.20 7.26
C LEU A 326 7.97 -4.79 6.04
N GLN A 327 8.66 -4.81 4.91
CA GLN A 327 8.21 -5.55 3.73
C GLN A 327 9.14 -6.72 3.44
N LEU A 328 8.57 -7.91 3.30
CA LEU A 328 9.27 -9.14 2.92
C LEU A 328 8.85 -9.52 1.50
N THR A 329 9.78 -9.41 0.57
CA THR A 329 9.54 -9.75 -0.84
C THR A 329 10.85 -10.05 -1.54
N TYR A 330 10.74 -10.58 -2.76
CA TYR A 330 11.87 -10.82 -3.64
C TYR A 330 11.82 -9.89 -4.84
N ASN A 331 12.99 -9.37 -5.22
CA ASN A 331 13.16 -8.53 -6.41
C ASN A 331 13.61 -9.36 -7.60
N THR A 332 12.75 -9.50 -8.59
CA THR A 332 13.03 -10.33 -9.78
C THR A 332 14.01 -9.68 -10.76
N ARG A 333 14.41 -8.43 -10.52
CA ARG A 333 15.49 -7.73 -11.27
C ARG A 333 16.80 -7.69 -10.51
N ALA A 334 16.82 -8.14 -9.25
CA ALA A 334 18.06 -8.14 -8.49
C ALA A 334 19.07 -9.13 -9.08
N PRO A 335 20.37 -8.84 -8.99
CA PRO A 335 21.42 -9.74 -9.47
C PRO A 335 21.70 -10.90 -8.51
N PHE A 336 21.20 -10.84 -7.27
CA PHE A 336 21.29 -11.93 -6.31
C PHE A 336 20.19 -12.96 -6.54
N ARG A 337 20.55 -14.24 -6.42
CA ARG A 337 19.64 -15.37 -6.51
C ARG A 337 19.28 -15.85 -5.12
N ILE A 338 18.06 -16.34 -4.97
CA ILE A 338 17.62 -17.02 -3.75
C ILE A 338 17.71 -18.53 -4.01
N ARG A 339 18.12 -19.32 -3.00
CA ARG A 339 17.90 -20.77 -3.01
C ARG A 339 17.02 -21.17 -1.82
N ARG A 340 16.17 -22.17 -2.00
CA ARG A 340 15.24 -22.65 -0.96
C ARG A 340 15.90 -23.08 0.35
N ASN A 341 17.17 -23.47 0.33
CA ASN A 341 17.92 -23.87 1.51
C ASN A 341 18.66 -22.71 2.20
N GLU A 342 18.57 -21.48 1.67
CA GLU A 342 19.26 -20.31 2.21
C GLU A 342 18.39 -19.50 3.16
N TYR A 343 17.09 -19.79 3.25
CA TYR A 343 16.16 -19.13 4.17
C TYR A 343 15.35 -20.16 4.96
N SER A 344 14.92 -19.78 6.16
CA SER A 344 14.09 -20.63 7.01
C SER A 344 13.10 -19.82 7.86
N THR A 345 12.09 -20.49 8.39
CA THR A 345 11.22 -19.95 9.46
C THR A 345 12.06 -19.49 10.65
N GLY A 346 13.13 -20.21 11.01
CA GLY A 346 14.01 -19.84 12.12
C GLY A 346 14.72 -18.50 11.90
N GLY A 347 15.25 -18.26 10.69
CA GLY A 347 15.84 -16.97 10.33
C GLY A 347 14.83 -15.82 10.38
N LEU A 348 13.62 -16.04 9.86
CA LEU A 348 12.53 -15.08 9.95
C LEU A 348 12.09 -14.80 11.40
N ASN A 349 12.12 -15.79 12.28
CA ASN A 349 11.82 -15.62 13.70
C ASN A 349 12.85 -14.71 14.39
N VAL A 350 14.13 -14.87 14.06
CA VAL A 350 15.19 -13.96 14.54
C VAL A 350 14.99 -12.55 13.99
N LEU A 351 14.59 -12.42 12.72
CA LEU A 351 14.31 -11.13 12.10
C LEU A 351 13.21 -10.35 12.83
N VAL A 352 12.06 -10.98 13.09
CA VAL A 352 10.95 -10.31 13.78
C VAL A 352 11.25 -10.06 15.26
N ALA A 353 12.05 -10.92 15.91
CA ALA A 353 12.55 -10.69 17.27
C ALA A 353 13.39 -9.41 17.38
N GLY A 354 14.13 -9.05 16.33
CA GLY A 354 14.85 -7.79 16.24
C GLY A 354 13.97 -6.54 16.05
N CYS A 355 12.66 -6.69 15.80
CA CYS A 355 11.77 -5.59 15.43
C CYS A 355 10.59 -5.41 16.41
N PRO A 356 10.82 -5.02 17.68
CA PRO A 356 9.78 -5.00 18.71
C PRO A 356 8.71 -3.91 18.50
N ALA A 357 9.03 -2.84 17.77
CA ALA A 357 8.09 -1.76 17.46
C ALA A 357 7.33 -1.94 16.13
N LEU A 358 7.40 -3.13 15.54
CA LEU A 358 6.76 -3.41 14.25
C LEU A 358 5.25 -3.24 14.34
N GLU A 359 4.71 -2.34 13.50
CA GLU A 359 3.27 -2.07 13.40
C GLU A 359 2.67 -2.66 12.12
N HIS A 360 3.44 -2.71 11.03
CA HIS A 360 2.97 -3.18 9.73
C HIS A 360 3.97 -4.16 9.11
N LEU A 361 3.48 -5.36 8.81
CA LEU A 361 4.20 -6.38 8.05
C LEU A 361 3.46 -6.66 6.72
N ASP A 362 4.16 -6.49 5.60
CA ASP A 362 3.68 -6.82 4.26
C ASP A 362 4.59 -7.88 3.63
N VAL A 363 4.03 -9.06 3.36
CA VAL A 363 4.71 -10.17 2.70
C VAL A 363 4.14 -10.29 1.29
N VAL A 364 5.00 -10.13 0.29
CA VAL A 364 4.63 -10.17 -1.13
C VAL A 364 5.35 -11.32 -1.80
N LEU A 365 4.60 -12.40 -2.02
CA LEU A 365 5.03 -13.63 -2.65
C LEU A 365 4.72 -13.57 -4.15
N HIS A 366 5.36 -14.43 -4.95
CA HIS A 366 5.04 -14.60 -6.37
C HIS A 366 4.46 -16.00 -6.58
N ARG A 367 3.54 -16.13 -7.53
CA ARG A 367 2.92 -17.41 -7.90
C ARG A 367 3.57 -17.99 -9.15
N LEU A 368 4.04 -19.23 -9.04
CA LEU A 368 4.53 -20.00 -10.19
C LEU A 368 3.36 -20.58 -11.00
N GLN A 369 3.24 -20.22 -12.27
CA GLN A 369 2.43 -21.01 -13.22
C GLN A 369 3.32 -22.08 -13.88
N PRO A 370 2.79 -23.27 -14.23
CA PRO A 370 3.55 -24.29 -14.94
C PRO A 370 4.16 -23.82 -16.28
N CYS A 371 3.58 -22.80 -16.92
CA CYS A 371 4.16 -22.17 -18.11
C CYS A 371 5.33 -21.23 -17.79
N ASP A 372 5.39 -20.69 -16.58
CA ASP A 372 6.48 -19.82 -16.13
C ASP A 372 7.78 -20.62 -15.97
N ALA A 373 7.69 -21.92 -15.71
CA ALA A 373 8.84 -22.83 -15.64
C ALA A 373 9.66 -22.92 -16.94
N LEU A 374 9.02 -22.69 -18.09
CA LEU A 374 9.65 -22.73 -19.41
C LEU A 374 10.25 -21.36 -19.80
N ILE A 375 9.84 -20.27 -19.14
CA ILE A 375 10.21 -18.89 -19.46
C ILE A 375 11.24 -18.36 -18.45
N TYR A 376 11.11 -18.78 -17.19
CA TYR A 376 11.94 -18.37 -16.08
C TYR A 376 12.64 -19.61 -15.50
N PRO A 377 13.89 -19.91 -15.90
CA PRO A 377 14.67 -21.01 -15.33
C PRO A 377 14.97 -20.81 -13.83
N GLN A 378 14.56 -19.68 -13.25
CA GLN A 378 14.75 -19.25 -11.87
C GLN A 378 13.63 -19.73 -10.91
N ILE A 379 12.95 -20.84 -11.21
CA ILE A 379 11.86 -21.40 -10.36
C ILE A 379 12.31 -21.63 -8.91
N ASP A 380 13.60 -21.96 -8.73
CA ASP A 380 14.22 -22.15 -7.41
C ASP A 380 14.47 -20.84 -6.64
N GLU A 381 14.33 -19.68 -7.30
CA GLU A 381 14.64 -18.35 -6.78
C GLU A 381 13.40 -17.65 -6.16
N MET A 382 12.31 -18.38 -5.97
CA MET A 382 11.10 -17.88 -5.35
C MET A 382 10.98 -18.29 -3.89
N ILE A 383 10.38 -17.39 -3.10
CA ILE A 383 10.15 -17.60 -1.67
C ILE A 383 9.07 -18.67 -1.50
N ASP A 384 9.43 -19.75 -0.82
CA ASP A 384 8.51 -20.81 -0.43
C ASP A 384 7.50 -20.25 0.58
N PRO A 385 6.19 -20.23 0.27
CA PRO A 385 5.18 -19.74 1.21
C PRO A 385 5.19 -20.49 2.55
N ASP A 386 5.66 -21.75 2.58
CA ASP A 386 5.61 -22.59 3.78
C ASP A 386 6.55 -22.16 4.92
N VAL A 387 7.44 -21.20 4.66
CA VAL A 387 8.26 -20.61 5.73
C VAL A 387 7.45 -19.68 6.65
N PHE A 388 6.32 -19.16 6.18
CA PHE A 388 5.38 -18.32 6.94
C PHE A 388 4.33 -19.18 7.65
N ASN A 389 4.78 -20.14 8.45
CA ASN A 389 3.97 -21.13 9.14
C ASN A 389 3.52 -20.70 10.54
N ASP A 390 2.89 -21.61 11.29
CA ASP A 390 2.44 -21.36 12.66
C ASP A 390 3.55 -20.88 13.61
N GLU A 391 4.77 -21.43 13.49
CA GLU A 391 5.91 -21.01 14.32
C GLU A 391 6.32 -19.57 14.02
N PHE A 392 6.20 -19.14 12.77
CA PHE A 392 6.40 -17.74 12.40
C PHE A 392 5.35 -16.82 13.04
N PHE A 393 4.07 -17.19 13.03
CA PHE A 393 3.02 -16.36 13.66
C PHE A 393 3.13 -16.32 15.18
N LEU A 394 3.53 -17.42 15.82
CA LEU A 394 3.82 -17.45 17.25
C LEU A 394 4.99 -16.51 17.59
N ALA A 395 6.09 -16.58 16.83
CA ALA A 395 7.22 -15.67 17.03
C ALA A 395 6.86 -14.21 16.75
N LEU A 396 6.10 -13.93 15.69
CA LEU A 396 5.67 -12.58 15.32
C LEU A 396 4.82 -11.95 16.43
N THR A 397 3.82 -12.68 16.94
CA THR A 397 2.91 -12.15 17.97
C THR A 397 3.58 -12.03 19.34
N ALA A 398 4.52 -12.92 19.67
CA ALA A 398 5.30 -12.85 20.89
C ALA A 398 6.29 -11.66 20.91
N ASN A 399 6.92 -11.38 19.77
CA ASN A 399 8.00 -10.37 19.70
C ASN A 399 7.53 -8.98 19.25
N CYS A 400 6.39 -8.86 18.55
CA CYS A 400 5.89 -7.60 17.99
C CYS A 400 4.53 -7.20 18.62
N PRO A 401 4.51 -6.74 19.88
CA PRO A 401 3.25 -6.40 20.58
C PRO A 401 2.50 -5.20 19.96
N GLN A 402 3.18 -4.37 19.16
CA GLN A 402 2.60 -3.22 18.49
C GLN A 402 2.03 -3.54 17.09
N LEU A 403 2.05 -4.81 16.67
CA LEU A 403 1.60 -5.20 15.33
C LEU A 403 0.13 -4.84 15.12
N ARG A 404 -0.15 -4.02 14.11
CA ARG A 404 -1.49 -3.53 13.74
C ARG A 404 -2.00 -4.10 12.44
N SER A 405 -1.10 -4.39 11.50
CA SER A 405 -1.42 -4.85 10.16
C SER A 405 -0.50 -5.98 9.73
N LEU A 406 -1.08 -7.11 9.34
CA LEU A 406 -0.41 -8.21 8.69
C LEU A 406 -1.01 -8.42 7.29
N ARG A 407 -0.15 -8.43 6.27
CA ARG A 407 -0.53 -8.77 4.90
C ARG A 407 0.39 -9.87 4.38
N ILE A 408 -0.19 -10.94 3.86
CA ILE A 408 0.52 -11.98 3.12
C ILE A 408 -0.26 -12.24 1.84
N ARG A 409 0.32 -11.82 0.72
CA ARG A 409 -0.35 -11.78 -0.57
C ARG A 409 0.57 -12.33 -1.65
N GLU A 410 -0.04 -12.93 -2.66
CA GLU A 410 0.67 -13.59 -3.74
C GLU A 410 0.36 -12.90 -5.08
N LEU A 411 1.40 -12.44 -5.77
CA LEU A 411 1.31 -11.86 -7.09
C LEU A 411 1.23 -12.95 -8.15
N GLY A 412 0.37 -12.77 -9.14
CA GLY A 412 0.19 -13.72 -10.23
C GLY A 412 -1.26 -13.80 -10.66
N SER A 413 -1.49 -14.04 -11.94
CA SER A 413 -2.86 -14.29 -12.40
C SER A 413 -3.35 -15.62 -11.84
N LEU A 414 -4.48 -15.59 -11.15
CA LEU A 414 -5.23 -16.79 -10.82
C LEU A 414 -5.73 -17.54 -12.08
N SER A 415 -5.60 -16.98 -13.29
CA SER A 415 -6.15 -17.48 -14.56
C SER A 415 -6.00 -19.00 -14.81
N ASN A 416 -7.15 -19.68 -14.75
CA ASN A 416 -7.64 -20.84 -15.53
C ASN A 416 -6.78 -22.09 -15.77
N SER A 417 -5.64 -22.29 -15.11
CA SER A 417 -5.00 -23.62 -15.16
C SER A 417 -5.82 -24.62 -14.34
N ARG A 418 -6.69 -25.38 -15.02
CA ARG A 418 -7.48 -26.50 -14.46
C ARG A 418 -6.60 -27.68 -14.00
N LYS A 419 -5.27 -27.58 -14.05
CA LYS A 419 -4.34 -28.72 -13.89
C LYS A 419 -3.05 -28.43 -13.10
N GLY A 420 -2.91 -27.25 -12.47
CA GLY A 420 -1.86 -27.05 -11.48
C GLY A 420 -2.37 -27.42 -10.10
N SER A 421 -1.73 -28.37 -9.43
CA SER A 421 -1.95 -28.60 -8.01
C SER A 421 -1.72 -27.26 -7.30
N ILE A 422 -2.80 -26.65 -6.80
CA ILE A 422 -2.69 -25.56 -5.83
C ILE A 422 -2.10 -26.24 -4.62
N THR A 423 -0.79 -26.16 -4.44
CA THR A 423 -0.18 -26.39 -3.13
C THR A 423 -0.72 -25.27 -2.26
N ALA A 424 -1.91 -25.51 -1.68
CA ALA A 424 -2.40 -24.72 -0.58
C ALA A 424 -1.25 -24.61 0.41
N VAL A 425 -1.04 -23.42 0.95
CA VAL A 425 -0.09 -23.19 2.04
C VAL A 425 -0.58 -24.07 3.19
N ASN A 426 0.03 -25.26 3.33
CA ASN A 426 -0.43 -26.28 4.29
C ASN A 426 0.07 -25.98 5.70
N SER A 427 0.78 -24.87 5.85
CA SER A 427 1.65 -24.55 6.97
C SER A 427 1.06 -23.53 7.94
N ILE A 428 0.02 -22.80 7.53
CA ILE A 428 -0.79 -21.96 8.43
C ILE A 428 -2.03 -22.76 8.84
N THR A 429 -2.13 -23.05 10.13
CA THR A 429 -3.26 -23.78 10.72
C THR A 429 -3.98 -22.92 11.76
N ASP A 430 -5.03 -23.46 12.36
CA ASP A 430 -5.76 -22.83 13.46
C ASP A 430 -4.85 -22.42 14.62
N ARG A 431 -3.75 -23.16 14.86
CA ARG A 431 -2.77 -22.81 15.91
C ARG A 431 -2.12 -21.45 15.65
N GLY A 432 -1.65 -21.20 14.42
CA GLY A 432 -1.06 -19.91 14.04
C GLY A 432 -2.10 -18.79 14.05
N LEU A 433 -3.31 -19.06 13.56
CA LEU A 433 -4.41 -18.08 13.58
C LEU A 433 -4.80 -17.69 15.01
N ALA A 434 -4.88 -18.66 15.91
CA ALA A 434 -5.19 -18.42 17.32
C ALA A 434 -4.11 -17.56 18.02
N ALA A 435 -2.86 -17.58 17.56
CA ALA A 435 -1.84 -16.66 18.02
C ALA A 435 -2.13 -15.22 17.55
N LEU A 436 -2.52 -15.04 16.28
CA LEU A 436 -2.89 -13.73 15.72
C LEU A 436 -4.10 -13.12 16.44
N TRP A 437 -5.10 -13.92 16.80
CA TRP A 437 -6.30 -13.44 17.51
C TRP A 437 -6.00 -12.86 18.89
N ARG A 438 -5.00 -13.41 19.57
CA ARG A 438 -4.53 -12.96 20.88
C ARG A 438 -3.60 -11.74 20.81
N ALA A 439 -3.21 -11.30 19.60
CA ALA A 439 -2.33 -10.15 19.46
C ALA A 439 -3.05 -8.84 19.87
N PRO A 440 -2.47 -8.02 20.76
CA PRO A 440 -3.22 -6.96 21.44
C PRO A 440 -3.60 -5.81 20.52
N CYS A 441 -2.70 -5.43 19.60
CA CYS A 441 -2.87 -4.28 18.72
C CYS A 441 -3.33 -4.63 17.31
N LEU A 442 -3.49 -5.93 16.99
CA LEU A 442 -3.76 -6.38 15.63
C LEU A 442 -5.18 -5.99 15.21
N THR A 443 -5.27 -5.23 14.12
CA THR A 443 -6.53 -4.69 13.59
C THR A 443 -6.78 -5.05 12.15
N TYR A 444 -5.74 -5.35 11.37
CA TYR A 444 -5.86 -5.69 9.97
C TYR A 444 -5.09 -6.97 9.67
N VAL A 445 -5.78 -7.97 9.12
CA VAL A 445 -5.21 -9.22 8.63
C VAL A 445 -5.71 -9.45 7.21
N ASP A 446 -4.81 -9.62 6.26
CA ASP A 446 -5.14 -10.03 4.89
C ASP A 446 -4.16 -11.12 4.46
N ILE A 447 -4.61 -12.37 4.47
CA ILE A 447 -3.78 -13.53 4.17
C ILE A 447 -4.42 -14.32 3.03
N GLN A 448 -3.61 -14.65 2.04
CA GLN A 448 -3.99 -15.48 0.91
C GLN A 448 -3.60 -16.95 1.15
N ASP A 449 -4.44 -17.87 0.66
CA ASP A 449 -4.27 -19.33 0.71
C ASP A 449 -4.18 -19.92 2.13
N VAL A 450 -5.05 -19.46 3.05
CA VAL A 450 -5.14 -19.96 4.43
C VAL A 450 -5.92 -21.26 4.53
N ARG A 451 -5.43 -22.22 5.34
CA ARG A 451 -6.25 -23.32 5.88
C ARG A 451 -6.75 -22.94 7.27
N CYS A 452 -8.04 -22.65 7.37
CA CYS A 452 -8.71 -22.44 8.65
C CYS A 452 -9.86 -23.43 8.80
N SER A 453 -10.12 -23.88 10.03
CA SER A 453 -11.39 -24.52 10.38
C SER A 453 -12.47 -23.48 10.67
N ALA A 454 -13.71 -23.95 10.84
CA ALA A 454 -14.77 -23.12 11.38
C ALA A 454 -14.49 -22.71 12.83
N ASP A 455 -13.92 -23.60 13.64
CA ASP A 455 -13.58 -23.34 15.04
C ASP A 455 -12.62 -22.16 15.18
N ALA A 456 -11.63 -22.02 14.29
CA ALA A 456 -10.72 -20.87 14.31
C ALA A 456 -11.43 -19.53 14.06
N ILE A 457 -12.48 -19.52 13.25
CA ILE A 457 -13.29 -18.32 12.99
C ILE A 457 -14.19 -18.03 14.19
N LEU A 458 -14.78 -19.06 14.80
CA LEU A 458 -15.60 -18.93 16.00
C LEU A 458 -14.76 -18.48 17.21
N GLU A 459 -13.53 -18.99 17.37
CA GLU A 459 -12.57 -18.55 18.38
C GLU A 459 -12.27 -17.06 18.20
N CYS A 460 -12.03 -16.60 16.97
CA CYS A 460 -11.81 -15.20 16.66
C CYS A 460 -12.99 -14.31 17.10
N LEU A 461 -14.23 -14.76 16.86
CA LEU A 461 -15.45 -14.05 17.28
C LEU A 461 -15.65 -14.05 18.80
N SER A 462 -15.18 -15.09 19.50
CA SER A 462 -15.30 -15.24 20.95
C SER A 462 -14.18 -14.53 21.72
N THR A 463 -13.06 -14.21 21.06
CA THR A 463 -11.88 -13.66 21.73
C THR A 463 -12.21 -12.33 22.39
N ASP A 464 -12.03 -12.27 23.71
CA ASP A 464 -12.30 -11.06 24.48
C ASP A 464 -11.40 -9.90 23.98
N THR A 465 -12.03 -8.79 23.59
CA THR A 465 -11.34 -7.59 23.10
C THR A 465 -11.29 -6.47 24.13
N SER A 466 -11.68 -6.75 25.39
CA SER A 466 -11.72 -5.79 26.49
C SER A 466 -10.38 -5.12 26.82
N PHE A 467 -9.25 -5.77 26.50
CA PHE A 467 -7.91 -5.19 26.68
C PHE A 467 -7.55 -4.10 25.65
N ILE A 468 -8.34 -3.93 24.58
CA ILE A 468 -8.07 -2.92 23.56
C ILE A 468 -8.55 -1.57 24.07
N GLN A 469 -7.60 -0.74 24.53
CA GLN A 469 -7.85 0.58 25.14
C GLN A 469 -8.64 1.58 24.26
N ARG A 470 -8.82 1.30 22.95
CA ARG A 470 -9.69 2.07 22.05
C ARG A 470 -10.46 1.13 21.13
N PRO A 471 -11.79 1.27 20.98
CA PRO A 471 -12.55 0.47 20.02
C PRO A 471 -12.08 0.82 18.61
N ARG A 472 -11.25 -0.04 18.03
CA ARG A 472 -10.77 0.07 16.65
C ARG A 472 -11.47 -0.95 15.79
N THR A 473 -11.73 -0.57 14.54
CA THR A 473 -12.28 -1.50 13.57
C THR A 473 -11.28 -2.61 13.30
N ARG A 474 -11.68 -3.86 13.50
CA ARG A 474 -10.93 -5.06 13.11
C ARG A 474 -11.40 -5.56 11.75
N SER A 475 -10.47 -5.79 10.85
CA SER A 475 -10.71 -6.28 9.49
C SER A 475 -9.84 -7.51 9.23
N ILE A 476 -10.48 -8.66 9.08
CA ILE A 476 -9.84 -9.94 8.82
C ILE A 476 -10.30 -10.42 7.45
N ILE A 477 -9.35 -10.69 6.57
CA ILE A 477 -9.58 -11.08 5.19
C ILE A 477 -8.76 -12.34 4.91
N PHE A 478 -9.46 -13.44 4.67
CA PHE A 478 -8.85 -14.66 4.17
C PHE A 478 -9.27 -14.88 2.73
N ARG A 479 -8.26 -14.91 1.86
CA ARG A 479 -8.45 -15.12 0.43
C ARG A 479 -8.10 -16.55 0.09
N GLU A 480 -8.90 -17.15 -0.76
CA GLU A 480 -8.67 -18.43 -1.39
C GLU A 480 -8.55 -19.61 -0.42
N LEU A 481 -9.58 -19.80 0.41
CA LEU A 481 -9.72 -20.98 1.29
C LEU A 481 -9.80 -22.32 0.52
N GLY A 482 -9.83 -22.27 -0.81
CA GLY A 482 -9.76 -23.44 -1.68
C GLY A 482 -10.91 -24.41 -1.43
N VAL A 483 -10.57 -25.66 -1.12
CA VAL A 483 -11.52 -26.76 -0.90
C VAL A 483 -12.25 -26.67 0.43
N CYS A 484 -11.63 -26.08 1.45
CA CYS A 484 -12.21 -25.98 2.79
C CYS A 484 -13.31 -24.91 2.87
N PHE A 485 -13.44 -24.03 1.87
CA PHE A 485 -14.38 -22.91 1.90
C PHE A 485 -15.83 -23.34 2.17
N GLY A 486 -16.31 -24.39 1.52
CA GLY A 486 -17.68 -24.89 1.70
C GLY A 486 -17.94 -25.33 3.13
N ASP A 487 -17.09 -26.23 3.62
CA ASP A 487 -17.20 -26.80 4.97
C ASP A 487 -17.07 -25.73 6.05
N VAL A 488 -16.10 -24.81 5.92
CA VAL A 488 -15.91 -23.71 6.88
C VAL A 488 -17.13 -22.81 6.93
N VAL A 489 -17.64 -22.36 5.77
CA VAL A 489 -18.83 -21.49 5.71
C VAL A 489 -20.04 -22.19 6.29
N GLN A 490 -20.24 -23.47 5.98
CA GLN A 490 -21.37 -24.23 6.49
C GLN A 490 -21.34 -24.32 8.02
N HIS A 491 -20.24 -24.80 8.59
CA HIS A 491 -20.11 -24.98 10.05
C HIS A 491 -20.16 -23.65 10.81
N VAL A 492 -19.51 -22.59 10.29
CA VAL A 492 -19.60 -21.25 10.90
C VAL A 492 -21.04 -20.75 10.94
N LEU A 493 -21.80 -20.88 9.85
CA LEU A 493 -23.19 -20.42 9.83
C LEU A 493 -24.11 -21.30 10.68
N GLU A 494 -23.92 -22.62 10.69
CA GLU A 494 -24.69 -23.53 11.53
C GLU A 494 -24.45 -23.28 13.01
N ASP A 495 -23.20 -23.14 13.45
CA ASP A 495 -22.87 -22.93 14.87
C ASP A 495 -23.28 -21.56 15.37
N LEU A 496 -23.09 -20.52 14.54
CA LEU A 496 -23.63 -19.20 14.86
C LEU A 496 -25.16 -19.20 14.83
N GLY A 497 -25.80 -20.00 13.98
CA GLY A 497 -27.27 -20.12 13.91
C GLY A 497 -27.90 -20.97 15.03
N LYS A 498 -27.14 -21.88 15.65
CA LYS A 498 -27.63 -22.73 16.76
C LYS A 498 -28.01 -21.88 17.98
N VAL A 499 -29.15 -22.21 18.57
CA VAL A 499 -29.78 -21.53 19.73
C VAL A 499 -29.09 -21.86 21.06
N THR A 500 -28.06 -22.72 21.07
CA THR A 500 -27.35 -23.08 22.29
C THR A 500 -26.65 -21.88 22.91
N ASN A 501 -26.87 -21.68 24.22
CA ASN A 501 -26.38 -20.61 25.10
C ASN A 501 -24.83 -20.54 25.18
N GLN A 502 -24.15 -20.27 24.08
CA GLN A 502 -22.81 -19.69 24.13
C GLN A 502 -22.97 -18.17 24.06
N ASP A 503 -22.55 -17.51 25.14
CA ASP A 503 -22.66 -16.06 25.36
C ASP A 503 -21.73 -15.26 24.42
N PHE A 504 -21.97 -15.33 23.10
CA PHE A 504 -21.29 -14.44 22.13
C PHE A 504 -21.70 -12.98 22.29
N ALA A 505 -22.87 -12.72 22.89
CA ALA A 505 -23.46 -11.38 23.03
C ALA A 505 -22.63 -10.41 23.87
N GLY A 506 -21.79 -10.91 24.81
CA GLY A 506 -20.92 -10.08 25.63
C GLY A 506 -19.67 -9.55 24.91
N SER A 507 -19.11 -10.32 23.97
CA SER A 507 -17.82 -10.03 23.31
C SER A 507 -17.97 -9.16 22.04
N LEU A 508 -19.09 -9.31 21.32
CA LEU A 508 -19.30 -8.68 20.00
C LEU A 508 -19.71 -7.20 20.05
N THR A 509 -19.99 -6.64 21.23
CA THR A 509 -20.61 -5.32 21.39
C THR A 509 -19.60 -4.17 21.56
N GLY A 510 -18.31 -4.47 21.71
CA GLY A 510 -17.28 -3.47 22.03
C GLY A 510 -16.59 -2.80 20.83
N SER A 511 -16.41 -3.48 19.69
CA SER A 511 -15.63 -2.95 18.56
C SER A 511 -16.17 -3.37 17.18
N PRO A 512 -16.11 -2.48 16.16
CA PRO A 512 -16.53 -2.85 14.80
C PRO A 512 -15.62 -3.96 14.24
N LEU A 513 -16.20 -5.04 13.75
CA LEU A 513 -15.47 -6.21 13.22
C LEU A 513 -15.99 -6.59 11.84
N VAL A 514 -15.08 -6.98 10.95
CA VAL A 514 -15.37 -7.66 9.68
C VAL A 514 -14.47 -8.87 9.52
N ILE A 515 -15.07 -10.01 9.17
CA ILE A 515 -14.38 -11.21 8.72
C ILE A 515 -14.86 -11.52 7.31
N SER A 516 -13.95 -11.51 6.35
CA SER A 516 -14.22 -11.79 4.94
C SER A 516 -13.49 -13.06 4.52
N LEU A 517 -14.24 -14.11 4.21
CA LEU A 517 -13.71 -15.37 3.69
C LEU A 517 -14.03 -15.45 2.20
N SER A 518 -13.05 -15.71 1.34
CA SER A 518 -13.28 -15.88 -0.09
C SER A 518 -12.69 -17.16 -0.65
N SER A 519 -13.30 -17.65 -1.71
CA SER A 519 -12.76 -18.70 -2.57
C SER A 519 -13.18 -18.41 -4.00
N ARG A 520 -12.20 -18.25 -4.89
CA ARG A 520 -12.48 -18.04 -6.33
C ARG A 520 -13.31 -19.14 -6.97
N ARG A 521 -13.10 -20.41 -6.59
CA ARG A 521 -13.97 -21.48 -7.09
C ARG A 521 -15.37 -21.36 -6.50
N GLY A 522 -15.50 -20.75 -5.33
CA GLY A 522 -16.73 -20.72 -4.57
C GLY A 522 -17.23 -22.12 -4.23
N TYR A 523 -18.35 -22.16 -3.53
CA TYR A 523 -19.06 -23.38 -3.18
C TYR A 523 -20.54 -23.22 -3.46
N VAL A 524 -21.21 -24.32 -3.81
CA VAL A 524 -22.63 -24.29 -4.16
C VAL A 524 -23.45 -24.61 -2.92
N PHE A 525 -24.26 -23.65 -2.48
CA PHE A 525 -25.19 -23.81 -1.36
C PHE A 525 -26.63 -23.84 -1.89
N GLU A 526 -27.51 -24.53 -1.18
CA GLU A 526 -28.95 -24.41 -1.39
C GLU A 526 -29.44 -23.02 -0.96
N ARG A 527 -30.28 -22.41 -1.78
CA ARG A 527 -30.82 -21.07 -1.51
C ARG A 527 -31.78 -21.10 -0.33
N SER A 528 -32.59 -22.16 -0.22
CA SER A 528 -33.46 -22.44 0.92
C SER A 528 -32.68 -22.47 2.24
N TRP A 529 -31.57 -23.20 2.27
CA TRP A 529 -30.68 -23.30 3.43
C TRP A 529 -30.07 -21.95 3.83
N LEU A 530 -29.57 -21.16 2.87
CA LEU A 530 -29.06 -19.81 3.15
C LEU A 530 -30.13 -18.90 3.76
N VAL A 531 -31.38 -19.01 3.29
CA VAL A 531 -32.51 -18.25 3.84
C VAL A 531 -32.88 -18.75 5.24
N GLU A 532 -32.78 -20.05 5.50
CA GLU A 532 -32.98 -20.60 6.85
C GLU A 532 -31.92 -20.10 7.84
N MET A 533 -30.64 -20.14 7.46
CA MET A 533 -29.56 -19.59 8.27
C MET A 533 -29.73 -18.09 8.52
N GLN A 534 -30.23 -17.34 7.54
CA GLN A 534 -30.57 -15.93 7.72
C GLN A 534 -31.63 -15.75 8.82
N ARG A 535 -32.71 -16.54 8.82
CA ARG A 535 -33.75 -16.45 9.86
C ARG A 535 -33.19 -16.81 11.24
N ALA A 536 -32.34 -17.84 11.31
CA ALA A 536 -31.67 -18.24 12.55
C ALA A 536 -30.80 -17.10 13.13
N PHE A 537 -29.99 -16.45 12.28
CA PHE A 537 -29.19 -15.29 12.67
C PHE A 537 -30.04 -14.11 13.15
N GLN A 538 -31.13 -13.79 12.44
CA GLN A 538 -32.05 -12.72 12.83
C GLN A 538 -32.73 -12.99 14.18
N SER A 539 -33.04 -14.27 14.46
CA SER A 539 -33.61 -14.68 15.75
C SER A 539 -32.58 -14.58 16.88
N LYS A 540 -31.32 -14.92 16.63
CA LYS A 540 -30.26 -14.93 17.65
C LYS A 540 -29.66 -13.56 17.92
N PHE A 541 -29.51 -12.74 16.88
CA PHE A 541 -28.95 -11.38 16.94
C PHE A 541 -30.00 -10.34 16.53
N PRO A 542 -31.11 -10.18 17.29
CA PRO A 542 -32.24 -9.33 16.90
C PRO A 542 -31.88 -7.84 16.80
N LYS A 543 -30.84 -7.40 17.52
CA LYS A 543 -30.31 -6.02 17.46
C LYS A 543 -29.30 -5.81 16.33
N GLY A 544 -29.01 -6.84 15.54
CA GLY A 544 -28.03 -6.80 14.46
C GLY A 544 -26.58 -6.74 14.95
N GLU A 545 -26.31 -7.29 16.13
CA GLU A 545 -24.98 -7.39 16.77
C GLU A 545 -23.97 -8.12 15.87
N LEU A 546 -24.43 -9.11 15.11
CA LEU A 546 -23.66 -9.80 14.08
C LEU A 546 -24.55 -10.04 12.87
N ARG A 547 -24.00 -9.77 11.69
CA ARG A 547 -24.66 -9.93 10.39
C ARG A 547 -23.75 -10.71 9.46
N PHE A 548 -24.35 -11.37 8.47
CA PHE A 548 -23.58 -11.97 7.38
C PHE A 548 -24.12 -11.57 6.02
N ALA A 549 -23.25 -11.56 5.03
CA ALA A 549 -23.57 -11.40 3.63
C ALA A 549 -22.81 -12.43 2.79
N VAL A 550 -23.47 -13.00 1.79
CA VAL A 550 -22.86 -13.93 0.84
C VAL A 550 -22.84 -13.32 -0.55
N PHE A 551 -21.69 -13.38 -1.20
CA PHE A 551 -21.47 -12.85 -2.54
C PHE A 551 -21.37 -14.01 -3.51
N SER A 552 -22.26 -14.04 -4.51
CA SER A 552 -22.24 -15.07 -5.53
C SER A 552 -21.24 -14.74 -6.62
N VAL A 553 -20.48 -15.75 -7.08
CA VAL A 553 -19.61 -15.57 -8.24
C VAL A 553 -20.50 -15.42 -9.49
N LYS A 554 -20.26 -14.40 -10.32
CA LYS A 554 -20.95 -14.28 -11.61
C LYS A 554 -20.86 -15.59 -12.38
N LYS A 555 -21.95 -15.95 -13.05
CA LYS A 555 -21.93 -16.94 -14.14
C LYS A 555 -20.75 -16.59 -15.04
N ASP A 556 -19.67 -17.37 -14.99
CA ASP A 556 -18.94 -17.64 -16.22
C ASP A 556 -20.06 -18.06 -17.18
N LYS A 557 -20.12 -17.42 -18.34
CA LYS A 557 -20.94 -17.95 -19.43
C LYS A 557 -20.45 -19.38 -19.59
N ASP A 558 -21.19 -20.34 -19.03
CA ASP A 558 -21.01 -21.77 -19.29
C ASP A 558 -21.33 -21.93 -20.77
N THR A 559 -20.35 -21.60 -21.61
CA THR A 559 -20.26 -22.01 -22.98
C THR A 559 -20.28 -23.53 -22.93
N GLY A 560 -21.46 -24.09 -23.19
CA GLY A 560 -21.70 -25.46 -23.60
C GLY A 560 -21.00 -26.53 -22.77
N LEU A 561 -21.80 -27.38 -22.13
CA LEU A 561 -21.44 -28.77 -21.84
C LEU A 561 -20.90 -29.47 -23.11
N ARG A 562 -19.62 -29.30 -23.41
CA ARG A 562 -18.83 -30.10 -24.36
C ARG A 562 -17.45 -30.29 -23.75
N SER A 563 -17.38 -31.21 -22.80
CA SER A 563 -16.14 -31.81 -22.35
C SER A 563 -16.33 -33.32 -22.45
N ASN A 564 -15.99 -33.88 -23.62
CA ASN A 564 -15.74 -35.31 -23.76
C ASN A 564 -14.51 -35.65 -22.93
N ASN A 565 -14.69 -36.15 -21.70
CA ASN A 565 -13.86 -37.20 -21.10
C ASN A 565 -14.32 -37.54 -19.66
N SER A 566 -14.09 -38.80 -19.33
CA SER A 566 -14.59 -39.60 -18.19
C SER A 566 -14.64 -38.87 -16.84
N ARG A 567 -15.84 -38.44 -16.44
CA ARG A 567 -16.18 -38.15 -15.05
C ARG A 567 -16.50 -39.46 -14.33
N SER A 568 -16.19 -39.58 -13.04
CA SER A 568 -16.68 -40.73 -12.27
C SER A 568 -18.21 -40.71 -12.22
N VAL A 569 -18.85 -41.88 -12.04
CA VAL A 569 -20.31 -42.00 -11.99
C VAL A 569 -20.92 -41.05 -10.95
N GLU A 570 -20.28 -40.90 -9.79
CA GLU A 570 -20.67 -39.96 -8.73
C GLU A 570 -20.57 -38.51 -9.18
N GLN A 571 -19.48 -38.11 -9.86
CA GLN A 571 -19.32 -36.75 -10.39
C GLN A 571 -20.35 -36.43 -11.47
N GLU A 572 -20.76 -37.42 -12.26
CA GLU A 572 -21.78 -37.25 -13.29
C GLU A 572 -23.19 -37.12 -12.70
N VAL A 573 -23.48 -37.88 -11.64
CA VAL A 573 -24.73 -37.76 -10.86
C VAL A 573 -24.80 -36.40 -10.17
N VAL A 574 -23.74 -35.98 -9.47
CA VAL A 574 -23.66 -34.66 -8.82
C VAL A 574 -23.78 -33.54 -9.86
N ALA A 575 -23.12 -33.65 -11.02
CA ALA A 575 -23.25 -32.66 -12.09
C ALA A 575 -24.68 -32.59 -12.67
N LYS A 576 -25.37 -33.73 -12.81
CA LYS A 576 -26.78 -33.77 -13.27
C LYS A 576 -27.74 -33.20 -12.21
N ILE A 577 -27.50 -33.45 -10.92
CA ILE A 577 -28.26 -32.87 -9.80
C ILE A 577 -28.06 -31.36 -9.75
N LEU A 578 -26.80 -30.89 -9.80
CA LEU A 578 -26.48 -29.47 -9.83
C LEU A 578 -27.06 -28.79 -11.07
N ALA A 579 -26.98 -29.41 -12.26
CA ALA A 579 -27.60 -28.86 -13.46
C ALA A 579 -29.13 -28.73 -13.33
N ARG A 580 -29.81 -29.72 -12.73
CA ARG A 580 -31.25 -29.67 -12.46
C ARG A 580 -31.62 -28.62 -11.40
N ALA A 581 -30.82 -28.49 -10.34
CA ALA A 581 -31.00 -27.48 -9.29
C ALA A 581 -30.73 -26.05 -9.80
N TRP A 582 -29.75 -25.89 -10.70
CA TRP A 582 -29.46 -24.63 -11.41
C TRP A 582 -30.63 -24.22 -12.31
N ILE A 583 -31.23 -25.19 -13.03
CA ILE A 583 -32.42 -24.96 -13.87
C ILE A 583 -33.64 -24.54 -13.03
N LYS A 584 -33.75 -25.03 -11.78
CA LYS A 584 -34.81 -24.65 -10.82
C LYS A 584 -34.53 -23.37 -10.04
N GLY A 585 -33.32 -22.80 -10.13
CA GLY A 585 -32.93 -21.58 -9.40
C GLY A 585 -32.71 -21.75 -7.89
N ASP A 586 -32.58 -23.00 -7.42
CA ASP A 586 -32.60 -23.36 -5.99
C ASP A 586 -31.21 -23.45 -5.35
N VAL A 587 -30.15 -23.23 -6.13
CA VAL A 587 -28.77 -23.25 -5.63
C VAL A 587 -28.01 -22.00 -6.07
N LEU A 588 -27.07 -21.60 -5.22
CA LEU A 588 -26.26 -20.40 -5.38
C LEU A 588 -24.79 -20.74 -5.21
N ARG A 589 -23.96 -20.33 -6.18
CA ARG A 589 -22.51 -20.44 -6.08
C ARG A 589 -21.95 -19.24 -5.33
N VAL A 590 -21.65 -19.40 -4.05
CA VAL A 590 -21.08 -18.38 -3.18
C VAL A 590 -19.57 -18.38 -3.33
N GLY A 591 -18.98 -17.23 -3.65
CA GLY A 591 -17.52 -17.05 -3.72
C GLY A 591 -16.93 -16.32 -2.53
N ARG A 592 -17.76 -15.66 -1.73
CA ARG A 592 -17.31 -14.91 -0.56
C ARG A 592 -18.40 -14.83 0.52
N LEU A 593 -18.01 -15.05 1.76
CA LEU A 593 -18.79 -14.81 2.97
C LEU A 593 -18.20 -13.59 3.69
N VAL A 594 -19.04 -12.68 4.14
CA VAL A 594 -18.64 -11.53 4.98
C VAL A 594 -19.47 -11.55 6.25
N LEU A 595 -18.83 -11.74 7.39
CA LEU A 595 -19.41 -11.55 8.73
C LEU A 595 -19.04 -10.15 9.23
N TYR A 596 -19.97 -9.42 9.81
CA TYR A 596 -19.71 -8.07 10.30
C TYR A 596 -20.65 -7.63 11.42
N THR A 597 -20.15 -6.77 12.32
CA THR A 597 -20.94 -6.20 13.43
C THR A 597 -21.54 -4.84 13.08
N HIS A 598 -20.84 -4.02 12.29
CA HIS A 598 -21.30 -2.68 11.90
C HIS A 598 -20.93 -2.33 10.45
N GLU A 599 -21.79 -1.57 9.74
CA GLU A 599 -21.52 -1.19 8.34
C GLU A 599 -20.29 -0.29 8.18
N SER A 600 -19.95 0.48 9.21
CA SER A 600 -18.72 1.30 9.23
C SER A 600 -17.44 0.46 9.16
N ALA A 601 -17.52 -0.82 9.54
CA ALA A 601 -16.39 -1.73 9.51
C ALA A 601 -16.08 -2.25 8.10
N LEU A 602 -17.09 -2.27 7.22
CA LEU A 602 -16.99 -2.75 5.85
C LEU A 602 -16.17 -1.79 4.97
N ASP A 603 -15.45 -2.34 4.00
CA ASP A 603 -14.81 -1.53 2.97
C ASP A 603 -15.85 -0.75 2.12
N SER A 604 -15.40 0.32 1.48
CA SER A 604 -16.30 1.23 0.75
C SER A 604 -17.07 0.56 -0.39
N TYR A 605 -16.49 -0.48 -1.01
CA TYR A 605 -17.12 -1.21 -2.12
C TYR A 605 -18.20 -2.16 -1.60
N VAL A 606 -17.88 -2.97 -0.59
CA VAL A 606 -18.80 -3.91 0.06
C VAL A 606 -19.97 -3.14 0.69
N ARG A 607 -19.69 -2.03 1.36
CA ARG A 607 -20.72 -1.16 1.94
C ARG A 607 -21.68 -0.63 0.88
N LYS A 608 -21.16 -0.04 -0.21
CA LYS A 608 -22.00 0.45 -1.32
C LYS A 608 -22.83 -0.67 -1.95
N THR A 609 -22.21 -1.83 -2.13
CA THR A 609 -22.87 -3.00 -2.73
C THR A 609 -24.04 -3.48 -1.86
N LEU A 610 -23.82 -3.58 -0.54
CA LEU A 610 -24.87 -3.96 0.40
C LEU A 610 -25.98 -2.90 0.49
N GLN A 611 -25.63 -1.62 0.63
CA GLN A 611 -26.59 -0.51 0.71
C GLN A 611 -27.47 -0.40 -0.54
N SER A 612 -26.90 -0.64 -1.73
CA SER A 612 -27.68 -0.62 -2.98
C SER A 612 -28.70 -1.75 -3.08
N LYS A 613 -28.47 -2.89 -2.40
CA LYS A 613 -29.34 -4.07 -2.47
C LYS A 613 -30.34 -4.16 -1.32
N THR A 614 -29.96 -3.75 -0.11
CA THR A 614 -30.87 -3.69 1.04
C THR A 614 -32.04 -2.72 0.82
N ASN A 615 -31.86 -1.69 -0.02
CA ASN A 615 -32.92 -0.77 -0.44
C ASN A 615 -33.95 -1.39 -1.41
N HIS A 616 -33.68 -2.57 -1.99
CA HIS A 616 -34.55 -3.22 -2.98
C HIS A 616 -35.00 -4.64 -2.59
N SER A 617 -34.33 -5.31 -1.66
CA SER A 617 -34.78 -6.56 -1.06
C SER A 617 -34.15 -6.78 0.32
N SER A 618 -34.86 -7.44 1.23
CA SER A 618 -34.33 -7.91 2.53
C SER A 618 -33.32 -9.07 2.39
N SER A 619 -32.78 -9.30 1.18
CA SER A 619 -31.93 -10.44 0.87
C SER A 619 -30.45 -10.04 0.93
N TRP A 620 -29.72 -10.64 1.87
CA TRP A 620 -28.29 -10.47 2.11
C TRP A 620 -27.43 -11.34 1.17
N ILE A 621 -28.11 -11.93 0.19
CA ILE A 621 -27.55 -12.64 -0.95
C ILE A 621 -27.23 -11.62 -2.03
N VAL A 622 -25.95 -11.28 -2.17
CA VAL A 622 -25.46 -10.32 -3.16
C VAL A 622 -24.97 -11.08 -4.38
N SER A 623 -25.72 -11.03 -5.48
CA SER A 623 -25.15 -11.40 -6.77
C SER A 623 -24.22 -10.31 -7.30
N GLU A 624 -22.91 -10.52 -7.25
CA GLU A 624 -21.96 -9.58 -7.88
C GLU A 624 -22.19 -9.49 -9.37
#